data_AF-A0A2H1KN80-F1
#
_entry.id   AF-A0A2H1KN80-F1
#
_cell.length_a   1.000
_cell.length_b   1.000
_cell.length_c   1.000
_cell.angle_alpha   90.00
_cell.angle_beta   90.00
_cell.angle_gamma   90.00
#
_symmetry.space_group_name_H-M   'P 1'
#
loop_
_entity.id
_entity.type
_entity.pdbx_description
1 polymer ?
#
loop_
_entity_poly.entity_id
_entity_poly.type
_entity_poly.pdbx_seq_one_letter_code
_entity_poly.pdbx_strand_id
1 'polypeptide(L)'
;MTTSTPAKKTMGPKRKGKKQYAQVTFPFEGFEGDFTLPKISTIPIGILAGLDEGEMAKFGKFLDEYAPGTSEAFLDLDSDELGDFMKAWSEAGGDNTPKSSN
;
A
#
# COMPACT_ATOMS: atom_id res chain seq x y z
N MET A 1 43.41 14.28 37.36
CA MET A 1 41.95 14.17 37.50
C MET A 1 41.32 14.73 36.24
N THR A 2 40.87 13.89 35.30
CA THR A 2 40.24 14.34 34.04
C THR A 2 38.73 14.19 34.16
N THR A 3 38.04 15.31 34.31
CA THR A 3 36.58 15.38 34.35
C THR A 3 36.01 15.21 32.94
N SER A 4 35.45 14.03 32.66
CA SER A 4 34.72 13.77 31.42
C SER A 4 33.28 14.28 31.55
N THR A 5 32.96 15.35 30.82
CA THR A 5 31.60 15.88 30.69
C THR A 5 30.72 14.89 29.93
N PRO A 6 29.55 14.47 30.45
CA PRO A 6 28.66 13.60 29.69
C PRO A 6 28.00 14.38 28.55
N ALA A 7 28.35 14.04 27.31
CA ALA A 7 27.69 14.55 26.12
C ALA A 7 26.21 14.12 26.12
N LYS A 8 25.31 15.09 26.32
CA LYS A 8 23.86 14.89 26.23
C LYS A 8 23.52 14.61 24.76
N LYS A 9 23.35 13.33 24.40
CA LYS A 9 22.84 12.92 23.09
C LYS A 9 21.38 13.35 22.97
N THR A 10 21.13 14.60 22.60
CA THR A 10 19.83 15.00 22.07
C THR A 10 19.69 14.33 20.71
N MET A 11 19.10 13.13 20.71
CA MET A 11 18.63 12.49 19.49
C MET A 11 17.53 13.40 18.93
N GLY A 12 17.89 14.32 18.03
CA GLY A 12 16.93 15.11 17.28
C GLY A 12 15.96 14.18 16.54
N PRO A 13 14.75 14.64 16.17
CA PRO A 13 13.77 13.80 15.50
C PRO A 13 14.39 13.18 14.25
N LYS A 14 14.72 11.88 14.32
CA LYS A 14 15.17 11.13 13.16
C LYS A 14 13.98 11.12 12.22
N ARG A 15 14.11 11.78 11.06
CA ARG A 15 13.09 11.73 10.00
C ARG A 15 12.76 10.25 9.79
N LYS A 16 11.54 9.85 10.15
CA LYS A 16 11.07 8.48 9.89
C LYS A 16 11.26 8.27 8.39
N GLY A 17 12.01 7.23 8.01
CA GLY A 17 12.16 6.87 6.60
C GLY A 17 10.79 6.70 5.95
N LYS A 18 10.73 6.79 4.61
CA LYS A 18 9.48 6.55 3.87
C LYS A 18 8.83 5.26 4.40
N LYS A 19 7.52 5.30 4.68
CA LYS A 19 6.79 4.13 5.15
C LYS A 19 6.98 3.02 4.12
N GLN A 20 7.57 1.90 4.54
CA GLN A 20 7.63 0.70 3.72
C GLN A 20 6.36 -0.09 3.99
N TYR A 21 5.48 -0.16 3.01
CA TYR A 21 4.33 -1.05 3.07
C TYR A 21 4.77 -2.45 2.62
N ALA A 22 4.24 -3.48 3.28
CA ALA A 22 4.38 -4.83 2.75
C ALA A 22 3.71 -4.87 1.37
N GLN A 23 4.40 -5.29 0.32
CA GLN A 23 3.81 -5.43 -1.00
C GLN A 23 3.20 -6.82 -1.17
N VAL A 24 2.17 -6.91 -1.99
CA VAL A 24 1.51 -8.15 -2.43
C VAL A 24 1.41 -8.12 -3.93
N THR A 25 1.60 -9.29 -4.51
CA THR A 25 1.52 -9.50 -5.95
C THR A 25 0.32 -10.38 -6.23
N PHE A 26 -0.54 -9.96 -7.15
CA PHE A 26 -1.72 -10.73 -7.54
C PHE A 26 -2.06 -10.50 -9.02
N PRO A 27 -2.56 -11.53 -9.72
CA PRO A 27 -3.08 -11.38 -11.07
C PRO A 27 -4.47 -10.77 -11.03
N PHE A 28 -4.88 -10.09 -12.10
CA PHE A 28 -6.25 -9.63 -12.29
C PHE A 28 -6.67 -9.86 -13.74
N GLU A 29 -7.82 -10.50 -13.95
CA GLU A 29 -8.24 -11.00 -15.26
C GLU A 29 -8.42 -9.89 -16.32
N GLY A 30 -8.68 -8.65 -15.90
CA GLY A 30 -8.78 -7.50 -16.81
C GLY A 30 -7.46 -7.01 -17.40
N PHE A 31 -6.31 -7.48 -16.92
CA PHE A 31 -5.00 -7.06 -17.43
C PHE A 31 -4.04 -8.23 -17.62
N GLU A 32 -3.19 -8.13 -18.65
CA GLU A 32 -2.13 -9.11 -18.88
C GLU A 32 -0.92 -8.79 -17.97
N GLY A 33 -0.86 -9.46 -16.81
CA GLY A 33 0.26 -9.35 -15.87
C GLY A 33 -0.16 -9.43 -14.40
N ASP A 34 0.84 -9.36 -13.53
CA ASP A 34 0.62 -9.34 -12.08
C ASP A 34 0.76 -7.91 -11.53
N PHE A 35 -0.17 -7.51 -10.69
CA PHE A 35 -0.14 -6.24 -9.97
C PHE A 35 0.65 -6.38 -8.68
N THR A 36 1.66 -5.52 -8.47
CA THR A 36 2.44 -5.47 -7.23
C THR A 36 2.10 -4.20 -6.44
N LEU A 37 1.26 -4.36 -5.42
CA LEU A 37 0.68 -3.25 -4.66
C LEU A 37 0.95 -3.36 -3.17
N PRO A 38 0.97 -2.24 -2.41
CA PRO A 38 0.94 -2.28 -0.94
C PRO A 38 -0.22 -3.11 -0.39
N LYS A 39 -0.02 -3.87 0.68
CA LYS A 39 -1.09 -4.60 1.37
C LYS A 39 -2.19 -3.63 1.78
N ILE A 40 -3.43 -3.90 1.35
CA ILE A 40 -4.58 -3.04 1.63
C ILE A 40 -4.76 -2.77 3.14
N SER A 41 -4.49 -3.77 3.98
CA SER A 41 -4.57 -3.67 5.46
C SER A 41 -3.55 -2.73 6.08
N THR A 42 -2.47 -2.43 5.35
CA THR A 42 -1.40 -1.52 5.78
C THR A 42 -1.58 -0.10 5.21
N ILE A 43 -2.47 0.07 4.23
CA ILE A 43 -2.78 1.36 3.62
C ILE A 43 -3.51 2.25 4.64
N PRO A 44 -3.15 3.53 4.76
CA PRO A 44 -3.87 4.45 5.63
C PRO A 44 -5.35 4.56 5.24
N ILE A 45 -6.25 4.48 6.23
CA ILE A 45 -7.71 4.58 6.03
C ILE A 45 -8.09 5.84 5.23
N GLY A 46 -7.40 6.97 5.41
CA GLY A 46 -7.67 8.19 4.65
C GLY A 46 -7.37 8.13 3.15
N ILE A 47 -6.59 7.14 2.71
CA ILE A 47 -6.39 6.83 1.28
C ILE A 47 -7.53 5.94 0.77
N LEU A 48 -7.96 4.95 1.56
CA LEU A 48 -9.10 4.08 1.24
C LEU A 48 -10.43 4.83 1.24
N ALA A 49 -10.64 5.74 2.20
CA ALA A 49 -11.83 6.60 2.27
C ALA A 49 -11.90 7.56 1.06
N GLY A 50 -10.75 8.04 0.57
CA GLY A 50 -10.71 8.83 -0.66
C GLY A 50 -11.22 8.06 -1.88
N LEU A 51 -11.05 6.74 -1.92
CA LEU A 51 -11.58 5.90 -3.00
C LEU A 51 -13.12 5.84 -2.96
N ASP A 52 -13.69 5.68 -1.77
CA ASP A 52 -15.14 5.65 -1.52
C ASP A 52 -15.79 7.03 -1.79
N GLU A 53 -15.08 8.12 -1.49
CA GLU A 53 -15.50 9.49 -1.78
C GLU A 53 -15.33 9.90 -3.26
N GLY A 54 -14.78 9.02 -4.11
CA GLY A 54 -14.51 9.30 -5.53
C GLY A 54 -13.26 10.13 -5.79
N GLU A 55 -12.40 10.36 -4.79
CA GLU A 55 -11.07 10.98 -4.91
C GLU A 55 -10.04 10.02 -5.55
N MET A 56 -10.35 9.42 -6.70
CA MET A 56 -9.48 8.46 -7.40
C MET A 56 -8.08 9.05 -7.69
N ALA A 57 -7.97 10.36 -7.91
CA ALA A 57 -6.69 11.05 -8.14
C ALA A 57 -5.73 10.95 -6.94
N LYS A 58 -6.25 10.91 -5.71
CA LYS A 58 -5.45 10.77 -4.49
C LYS A 58 -4.94 9.34 -4.32
N PHE A 59 -5.78 8.38 -4.71
CA PHE A 59 -5.43 6.98 -4.76
C PHE A 59 -4.39 6.69 -5.86
N GLY A 60 -4.59 7.21 -7.07
CA GLY A 60 -3.63 7.12 -8.17
C GLY A 60 -2.25 7.64 -7.79
N LYS A 61 -2.17 8.79 -7.11
CA LYS A 61 -0.89 9.32 -6.59
C LYS A 61 -0.22 8.40 -5.56
N PHE A 62 -1.01 7.71 -4.73
CA PHE A 62 -0.47 6.73 -3.79
C PHE A 62 0.09 5.52 -4.53
N LEU A 63 -0.64 5.04 -5.55
CA LEU A 63 -0.15 3.96 -6.41
C LEU A 63 1.11 4.38 -7.18
N ASP A 64 1.18 5.58 -7.75
CA ASP A 64 2.42 6.07 -8.40
C ASP A 64 3.64 6.05 -7.48
N GLU A 65 3.45 6.35 -6.19
CA GLU A 65 4.54 6.39 -5.23
C GLU A 65 4.99 5.00 -4.75
N TYR A 66 4.05 4.05 -4.58
CA TYR A 66 4.32 2.77 -3.92
C TYR A 66 4.11 1.52 -4.80
N ALA A 67 3.55 1.70 -5.99
CA ALA A 67 3.27 0.72 -7.03
C ALA A 67 3.30 1.36 -8.44
N PRO A 68 4.46 1.88 -8.87
CA PRO A 68 4.59 2.62 -10.11
C PRO A 68 4.14 1.78 -11.31
N GLY A 69 3.38 2.38 -12.22
CA GLY A 69 2.81 1.72 -13.40
C GLY A 69 1.46 1.03 -13.15
N THR A 70 1.01 0.93 -11.89
CA THR A 70 -0.32 0.38 -11.58
C THR A 70 -1.42 1.43 -11.55
N SER A 71 -1.06 2.70 -11.35
CA SER A 71 -1.98 3.84 -11.27
C SER A 71 -2.78 4.05 -12.56
N GLU A 72 -2.15 3.93 -13.73
CA GLU A 72 -2.81 4.10 -15.03
C GLU A 72 -3.83 2.99 -15.26
N ALA A 73 -3.43 1.72 -15.06
CA ALA A 73 -4.34 0.58 -15.14
C ALA A 73 -5.49 0.71 -14.15
N PHE A 74 -5.21 1.17 -12.93
CA PHE A 74 -6.23 1.40 -11.91
C PHE A 74 -7.24 2.49 -12.29
N LEU A 75 -6.80 3.56 -12.96
CA LEU A 75 -7.67 4.65 -13.41
C LEU A 75 -8.50 4.27 -14.65
N ASP A 76 -8.10 3.22 -15.37
CA ASP A 76 -8.81 2.69 -16.52
C ASP A 76 -9.94 1.73 -16.12
N LEU A 77 -9.90 1.18 -14.90
CA LEU A 77 -10.95 0.32 -14.34
C LEU A 77 -12.27 1.07 -14.20
N ASP A 78 -13.35 0.43 -14.64
CA ASP A 78 -14.70 0.91 -14.36
C ASP A 78 -15.14 0.60 -12.90
N SER A 79 -16.35 1.04 -12.53
CA SER A 79 -16.84 0.85 -11.15
C SER A 79 -17.10 -0.61 -10.78
N ASP A 80 -17.41 -1.47 -11.75
CA ASP A 80 -17.68 -2.89 -11.53
C ASP A 80 -16.34 -3.65 -11.40
N GLU A 81 -15.39 -3.38 -12.30
CA GLU A 81 -14.05 -3.94 -12.30
C GLU A 81 -13.22 -3.49 -11.08
N LEU A 82 -13.40 -2.25 -10.64
CA LEU A 82 -12.76 -1.73 -9.43
C LEU A 82 -13.16 -2.54 -8.19
N GLY A 83 -14.42 -2.98 -8.11
CA GLY A 83 -14.90 -3.83 -7.02
C GLY A 83 -14.18 -5.17 -6.99
N ASP A 84 -14.06 -5.83 -8.13
CA ASP A 84 -13.36 -7.11 -8.27
C ASP A 84 -11.85 -6.96 -8.04
N PHE A 85 -11.25 -5.86 -8.50
CA PHE A 85 -9.85 -5.55 -8.28
C PHE A 85 -9.53 -5.35 -6.79
N MET A 86 -10.35 -4.53 -6.11
CA MET A 86 -10.20 -4.27 -4.67
C MET A 86 -10.38 -5.56 -3.86
N LYS A 87 -11.27 -6.45 -4.30
CA LYS A 87 -11.44 -7.77 -3.69
C LYS A 87 -10.22 -8.66 -3.90
N ALA A 88 -9.73 -8.83 -5.12
CA ALA A 88 -8.53 -9.62 -5.42
C ALA A 88 -7.30 -9.10 -4.66
N TRP A 89 -7.16 -7.78 -4.59
CA TRP A 89 -6.10 -7.14 -3.83
C TRP A 89 -6.24 -7.35 -2.32
N SER A 90 -7.46 -7.26 -1.79
CA SER A 90 -7.73 -7.54 -0.37
C SER A 90 -7.48 -9.01 -0.03
N GLU A 91 -7.80 -9.94 -0.93
CA GLU A 91 -7.51 -11.37 -0.76
C GLU A 91 -6.01 -11.65 -0.79
N ALA A 92 -5.26 -10.97 -1.66
CA ALA A 92 -3.79 -11.05 -1.69
C ALA A 92 -3.13 -10.43 -0.44
N GLY A 93 -3.75 -9.37 0.10
CA GLY A 93 -3.32 -8.65 1.31
C GLY A 93 -3.69 -9.34 2.62
N GLY A 94 -4.82 -10.05 2.63
CA GLY A 94 -5.25 -10.96 3.67
C GLY A 94 -4.29 -12.13 3.75
N ASP A 95 -4.00 -12.59 4.97
CA ASP A 95 -3.10 -13.71 5.17
C ASP A 95 -3.40 -14.85 4.19
N ASN A 96 -2.35 -15.29 3.48
CA ASN A 96 -2.20 -16.69 3.10
C ASN A 96 -2.21 -17.53 4.40
N THR A 97 -3.36 -17.61 5.06
CA THR A 97 -3.71 -18.84 5.74
C THR A 97 -4.28 -19.66 4.61
N PRO A 98 -3.57 -20.68 4.09
CA PRO A 98 -4.27 -21.70 3.33
C PRO A 98 -5.43 -22.12 4.21
N LYS A 99 -6.66 -21.95 3.72
CA LYS A 99 -7.81 -22.57 4.37
C LYS A 99 -7.49 -24.06 4.33
N SER A 100 -7.00 -24.56 5.45
CA SER A 100 -6.61 -25.95 5.61
C SER A 100 -7.79 -26.77 5.12
N SER A 101 -7.52 -27.59 4.12
CA SER A 101 -8.39 -28.67 3.70
C SER A 101 -8.93 -29.37 4.95
N ASN A 102 -10.25 -29.46 5.09
CA ASN A 102 -10.90 -30.43 5.97
C ASN A 102 -12.24 -30.86 5.37
#